data_AF-A0AAJ3JQG8-F1
#
_entry.id   AF-A0AAJ3JQG8-F1
#
_cell.length_a   1.000
_cell.length_b   1.000
_cell.length_c   1.000
_cell.angle_alpha   90.00
_cell.angle_beta   90.00
_cell.angle_gamma   90.00
#
_symmetry.space_group_name_H-M   'P 1'
#
loop_
_entity.id
_entity.type
_entity.pdbx_description
1 polymer ?
#
loop_
_entity_poly.entity_id
_entity_poly.type
_entity_poly.pdbx_seq_one_letter_code
_entity_poly.pdbx_strand_id
1 'polypeptide(L)'
;MNDKAIEQEIQANGLTAPRVSFAELQASISHTEIVKHVSPSGQVLRWAVLTTVNGFAVTGRPSASASSANDNAEIGEKIAIENATQELWPLMGYALKQQLHEAK
;
A
#
# COMPACT_ATOMS: atom_id res chain seq x y z
N MET A 1 0.51 -2.62 12.23
CA MET A 1 1.69 -3.20 12.93
C MET A 1 2.85 -2.25 12.74
N ASN A 2 3.86 -2.25 13.61
CA ASN A 2 5.05 -1.40 13.39
C ASN A 2 6.02 -2.17 12.48
N ASP A 3 6.02 -1.87 11.18
CA ASP A 3 6.83 -2.59 10.19
C ASP A 3 8.34 -2.55 10.52
N LYS A 4 8.81 -1.52 11.24
CA LYS A 4 10.19 -1.46 11.73
C LYS A 4 10.50 -2.52 12.79
N ALA A 5 9.54 -2.85 13.65
CA ALA A 5 9.74 -3.86 14.69
C ALA A 5 9.80 -5.26 14.09
N ILE A 6 8.95 -5.54 13.09
CA ILE A 6 8.97 -6.82 12.36
C ILE A 6 10.28 -6.98 11.59
N GLU A 7 10.74 -5.94 10.90
CA GLU A 7 12.01 -6.00 10.16
C GLU A 7 13.22 -6.23 11.09
N GLN A 8 13.23 -5.64 12.28
CA GLN A 8 14.25 -5.92 13.30
C GLN A 8 14.22 -7.38 13.76
N GLU A 9 13.04 -7.96 13.97
CA GLU A 9 12.89 -9.37 14.35
C GLU A 9 13.39 -10.31 13.24
N ILE A 10 13.08 -10.02 11.97
CA ILE A 10 13.56 -10.79 10.82
C ILE A 10 15.09 -10.79 10.77
N GLN A 11 15.71 -9.62 10.97
CA GLN A 11 17.17 -9.48 11.00
C GLN A 11 17.79 -10.19 12.21
N ALA A 12 17.20 -10.07 13.39
CA ALA A 12 17.66 -10.74 14.61
C ALA A 12 17.63 -12.27 14.49
N ASN A 13 16.69 -12.82 13.71
CA ASN A 13 16.60 -14.25 13.41
C ASN A 13 17.51 -14.70 12.25
N GLY A 14 18.33 -13.81 11.68
CA GLY A 14 19.26 -14.17 10.60
C GLY A 14 18.58 -14.52 9.27
N LEU A 15 17.35 -14.05 9.05
CA LEU A 15 16.57 -14.34 7.84
C LEU A 15 17.01 -13.41 6.70
N THR A 16 18.04 -13.82 5.95
CA THR A 16 18.71 -12.99 4.92
C THR A 16 18.29 -13.29 3.48
N ALA A 17 17.33 -14.19 3.27
CA ALA A 17 16.82 -14.49 1.94
C ALA A 17 16.16 -13.24 1.29
N PRO A 18 16.20 -13.09 -0.06
CA PRO A 18 15.59 -11.97 -0.75
C PRO A 18 14.10 -11.80 -0.40
N ARG A 19 13.72 -10.58 -0.03
CA ARG A 19 12.34 -10.18 0.30
C ARG A 19 12.09 -8.75 -0.14
N VAL A 20 10.83 -8.35 -0.17
CA VAL A 20 10.44 -6.94 -0.30
C VAL A 20 10.22 -6.39 1.11
N SER A 21 11.08 -5.48 1.54
CA SER A 21 10.94 -4.73 2.78
C SER A 21 9.92 -3.60 2.63
N PHE A 22 9.39 -3.12 3.76
CA PHE A 22 8.50 -1.96 3.76
C PHE A 22 9.16 -0.71 3.19
N ALA A 23 10.45 -0.51 3.45
CA ALA A 23 11.20 0.63 2.93
C ALA A 23 11.34 0.57 1.39
N GLU A 24 11.60 -0.61 0.83
CA GLU A 24 11.64 -0.81 -0.62
C GLU A 24 10.27 -0.61 -1.25
N LEU A 25 9.20 -1.06 -0.58
CA LEU A 25 7.83 -0.79 -1.01
C LEU A 25 7.57 0.71 -1.10
N GLN A 26 7.87 1.46 -0.04
CA GLN A 26 7.68 2.90 -0.02
C GLN A 26 8.53 3.60 -1.09
N ALA A 27 9.79 3.20 -1.26
CA ALA A 27 10.67 3.76 -2.27
C ALA A 27 10.22 3.46 -3.71
N SER A 28 9.43 2.40 -3.91
CA SER A 28 8.87 2.06 -5.22
C SER A 28 7.72 2.98 -5.64
N ILE A 29 7.07 3.68 -4.70
CA ILE A 29 5.93 4.57 -4.96
C ILE A 29 6.46 5.95 -5.38
N SER A 30 6.17 6.35 -6.62
CA SER A 30 6.56 7.64 -7.18
C SER A 30 5.49 8.72 -6.97
N HIS A 31 4.21 8.32 -6.92
CA HIS A 31 3.10 9.24 -6.76
C HIS A 31 1.92 8.59 -6.05
N THR A 32 1.21 9.37 -5.25
CA THR A 32 -0.02 8.97 -4.56
C THR A 32 -1.11 9.97 -4.87
N GLU A 33 -2.21 9.51 -5.46
CA GLU A 33 -3.41 10.29 -5.71
C GLU A 33 -4.57 9.76 -4.87
N ILE A 34 -5.41 10.65 -4.33
CA ILE A 34 -6.61 10.29 -3.59
C ILE A 34 -7.85 10.62 -4.44
N VAL A 35 -8.63 9.58 -4.74
CA VAL A 35 -9.93 9.72 -5.39
C VAL A 35 -11.01 9.65 -4.32
N LYS A 36 -11.80 10.72 -4.16
CA LYS A 36 -12.92 10.79 -3.21
C LYS A 36 -14.25 10.69 -3.94
N HIS A 37 -15.15 9.86 -3.43
CA HIS A 37 -16.55 9.81 -3.85
C HIS A 37 -17.47 10.02 -2.64
N VAL A 38 -18.53 10.80 -2.80
CA VAL A 38 -19.61 10.94 -1.82
C VAL A 38 -20.88 10.41 -2.47
N SER A 39 -21.44 9.35 -1.90
CA SER A 39 -22.66 8.74 -2.43
C SER A 39 -23.88 9.61 -2.13
N PRO A 40 -25.02 9.39 -2.82
CA PRO A 40 -26.28 10.05 -2.48
C PRO A 40 -26.77 9.79 -1.04
N SER A 41 -26.38 8.67 -0.43
CA SER A 41 -26.69 8.35 0.98
C SER A 41 -25.79 9.09 1.98
N GLY A 42 -24.83 9.89 1.51
CA GLY A 42 -23.86 10.60 2.33
C GLY A 42 -22.67 9.73 2.77
N GLN A 43 -22.51 8.52 2.23
CA GLN A 43 -21.34 7.69 2.46
C GLN A 43 -20.12 8.30 1.76
N VAL A 44 -18.97 8.34 2.43
CA VAL A 44 -17.72 8.87 1.88
C VAL A 44 -16.75 7.72 1.62
N LEU A 45 -16.33 7.58 0.36
CA LEU A 45 -15.33 6.61 -0.08
C LEU A 45 -14.05 7.34 -0.50
N ARG A 46 -12.88 6.83 -0.12
CA ARG A 46 -11.60 7.29 -0.67
C ARG A 46 -10.76 6.11 -1.14
N TRP A 47 -10.27 6.18 -2.37
CA TRP A 47 -9.25 5.28 -2.89
C TRP A 47 -7.92 6.01 -2.95
N ALA A 48 -6.83 5.29 -2.62
CA ALA A 48 -5.50 5.72 -3.00
C ALA A 48 -5.13 5.01 -4.31
N VAL A 49 -4.61 5.79 -5.27
CA VAL A 49 -3.95 5.29 -6.46
C VAL A 49 -2.46 5.49 -6.23
N LEU A 50 -1.73 4.39 -6.06
CA LEU A 50 -0.28 4.38 -5.89
C LEU A 50 0.35 4.10 -7.25
N THR A 51 1.08 5.07 -7.77
CA THR A 51 1.87 4.90 -9.00
C THR A 51 3.30 4.57 -8.60
N THR A 52 3.86 3.51 -9.17
CA THR A 52 5.24 3.09 -8.92
C THR A 52 6.23 3.76 -9.87
N VAL A 53 7.53 3.70 -9.56
CA VAL A 53 8.61 4.30 -10.35
C VAL A 53 8.71 3.75 -11.78
N ASN A 54 8.21 2.54 -12.04
CA ASN A 54 8.14 1.94 -13.38
C ASN A 54 6.84 2.31 -14.14
N GLY A 55 5.99 3.18 -13.58
CA GLY A 55 4.74 3.63 -14.20
C GLY A 55 3.53 2.72 -13.99
N PHE A 56 3.66 1.59 -13.28
CA PHE A 56 2.51 0.77 -12.92
C PHE A 56 1.67 1.49 -11.84
N ALA A 57 0.34 1.39 -11.93
CA ALA A 57 -0.55 2.00 -10.96
C ALA A 57 -1.45 0.94 -10.34
N VAL A 58 -1.60 0.98 -9.01
CA VAL A 58 -2.47 0.09 -8.24
C VAL A 58 -3.38 0.89 -7.33
N THR A 59 -4.57 0.35 -7.08
CA THR A 59 -5.48 0.85 -6.07
C THR A 59 -5.89 -0.27 -5.13
N GLY A 60 -6.34 0.10 -3.94
CA GLY A 60 -6.84 -0.82 -2.93
C GLY A 60 -8.33 -0.68 -2.67
N ARG A 61 -8.83 -1.42 -1.68
CA ARG A 61 -10.17 -1.18 -1.14
C ARG A 61 -10.28 0.26 -0.62
N PRO A 62 -11.42 0.94 -0.81
CA PRO A 62 -11.55 2.30 -0.32
C PRO A 62 -11.58 2.32 1.21
N SER A 63 -11.18 3.43 1.81
CA SER A 63 -11.74 3.79 3.12
C SER A 63 -13.20 4.15 2.95
N ALA A 64 -14.05 3.76 3.90
CA ALA A 64 -15.49 3.90 3.79
C ALA A 64 -16.08 4.46 5.09
N SER A 65 -16.38 5.76 5.13
CA SER A 65 -17.17 6.35 6.20
C SER A 65 -18.65 6.23 5.87
N ALA A 66 -19.44 5.65 6.78
CA ALA A 66 -20.87 5.44 6.58
C ALA A 66 -21.67 6.75 6.41
N SER A 67 -21.14 7.88 6.90
CA SER A 67 -21.78 9.19 6.79
C SER A 67 -20.74 10.31 6.80
N SER A 68 -21.00 11.36 6.02
CA SER A 68 -20.22 12.59 6.00
C SER A 68 -20.14 13.28 7.37
N ALA A 69 -21.13 13.07 8.25
CA ALA A 69 -21.13 13.63 9.60
C ALA A 69 -19.98 13.14 10.48
N ASN A 70 -19.49 11.91 10.24
CA ASN A 70 -18.38 11.29 10.97
C ASN A 70 -17.13 11.12 10.09
N ASP A 71 -17.08 11.80 8.94
CA ASP A 71 -15.94 11.72 8.04
C ASP A 71 -14.76 12.52 8.57
N ASN A 72 -13.61 11.86 8.67
CA ASN A 72 -12.32 12.50 8.92
C ASN A 72 -11.42 12.23 7.71
N ALA A 73 -11.08 13.29 6.98
CA ALA A 73 -10.32 13.18 5.73
C ALA A 73 -8.93 12.60 5.95
N GLU A 74 -8.21 13.05 6.97
CA GLU A 74 -6.85 12.59 7.26
C GLU A 74 -6.83 11.09 7.60
N ILE A 75 -7.79 10.63 8.41
CA ILE A 75 -7.91 9.20 8.75
C ILE A 75 -8.31 8.39 7.52
N GLY A 76 -9.28 8.87 6.75
CA GLY A 76 -9.75 8.20 5.54
C GLY A 76 -8.67 8.06 4.47
N GLU A 77 -7.80 9.07 4.31
CA GLU A 77 -6.66 9.02 3.40
C GLU A 77 -5.60 8.02 3.86
N LYS A 78 -5.25 8.03 5.16
CA LYS A 78 -4.31 7.05 5.73
C LYS A 78 -4.78 5.62 5.49
N ILE A 79 -6.06 5.32 5.76
CA ILE A 79 -6.64 4.00 5.54
C ILE A 79 -6.63 3.63 4.04
N ALA A 80 -6.97 4.58 3.16
CA ALA A 80 -6.96 4.33 1.72
C ALA A 80 -5.55 4.00 1.20
N ILE A 81 -4.53 4.71 1.68
CA ILE A 81 -3.12 4.47 1.34
C ILE A 81 -2.66 3.11 1.90
N GLU A 82 -3.02 2.78 3.14
CA GLU A 82 -2.71 1.48 3.74
C GLU A 82 -3.34 0.34 2.92
N ASN A 83 -4.62 0.46 2.55
CA ASN A 83 -5.30 -0.53 1.73
C ASN A 83 -4.63 -0.71 0.36
N ALA A 84 -4.25 0.38 -0.31
CA ALA A 84 -3.55 0.29 -1.59
C ALA A 84 -2.12 -0.28 -1.44
N THR A 85 -1.44 0.03 -0.33
CA THR A 85 -0.13 -0.53 0.02
C THR A 85 -0.20 -2.04 0.19
N GLN A 86 -1.26 -2.55 0.84
CA GLN A 86 -1.50 -3.99 1.00
C GLN A 86 -1.73 -4.70 -0.34
N GLU A 87 -2.34 -4.04 -1.32
CA GLU A 87 -2.47 -4.61 -2.68
C GLU A 87 -1.16 -4.51 -3.49
N LEU A 88 -0.36 -3.47 -3.28
CA LEU A 88 0.93 -3.31 -3.97
C LEU A 88 1.97 -4.38 -3.55
N TRP A 89 2.02 -4.72 -2.26
CA TRP A 89 3.03 -5.60 -1.70
C TRP A 89 3.13 -6.98 -2.39
N PRO A 90 2.04 -7.74 -2.59
CA PRO A 90 2.13 -9.03 -3.29
C PRO A 90 2.59 -8.88 -4.75
N LEU A 91 2.28 -7.77 -5.42
CA LEU A 91 2.74 -7.50 -6.79
C LEU A 91 4.26 -7.28 -6.83
N MET A 92 4.80 -6.55 -5.84
CA MET A 92 6.25 -6.43 -5.69
C MET A 92 6.91 -7.76 -5.35
N GLY A 93 6.26 -8.60 -4.53
CA GLY A 93 6.72 -9.95 -4.25
C GLY A 93 6.80 -10.83 -5.50
N TYR A 94 5.79 -10.73 -6.38
CA TYR A 94 5.81 -11.38 -7.69
C TYR A 94 6.95 -10.85 -8.56
N ALA A 95 7.12 -9.53 -8.66
CA ALA A 95 8.19 -8.91 -9.44
C ALA A 95 9.58 -9.37 -8.98
N LEU A 96 9.82 -9.44 -7.66
CA LEU A 96 11.05 -9.98 -7.10
C LEU A 96 11.25 -11.45 -7.48
N LYS A 97 10.20 -12.28 -7.38
CA LYS A 97 10.28 -13.69 -7.80
C LYS A 97 10.59 -13.84 -9.29
N GLN A 98 10.03 -12.99 -10.13
CA GLN A 98 10.30 -12.97 -11.56
C GLN A 98 11.77 -12.63 -11.83
N GLN A 99 12.31 -11.57 -11.22
CA GLN A 99 13.73 -11.20 -11.33
C GLN A 99 14.66 -12.35 -10.90
N LEU A 100 14.35 -13.02 -9.80
CA LEU A 100 15.12 -14.17 -9.31
C LEU A 100 15.02 -15.40 -10.22
N HIS A 101 13.96 -15.52 -11.03
CA HIS A 101 13.83 -16.59 -12.02
C HIS A 101 14.66 -16.29 -13.27
N GLU A 102 14.63 -15.05 -13.75
CA GLU A 102 15.36 -14.58 -14.93
C GLU A 102 16.88 -14.51 -14.72
N ALA A 103 17.34 -14.30 -13.48
CA ALA A 103 18.76 -14.26 -13.13
C ALA A 103 19.44 -15.65 -13.04
N LYS A 104 18.71 -16.73 -13.35
CA LYS A 104 19.23 -18.11 -13.38
C LYS A 104 19.72 -18.49 -14.77
#